data_AF-A0A1F9M7Y7-F1
#
_entry.id   AF-A0A1F9M7Y7-F1
#
_cell.length_a   1.000
_cell.length_b   1.000
_cell.length_c   1.000
_cell.angle_alpha   90.00
_cell.angle_beta   90.00
_cell.angle_gamma   90.00
#
_symmetry.space_group_name_H-M   'P 1'
#
loop_
_entity.id
_entity.type
_entity.pdbx_description
1 polymer ?
#
loop_
_entity_poly.entity_id
_entity_poly.type
_entity_poly.pdbx_seq_one_letter_code
_entity_poly.pdbx_strand_id
1 'polypeptide(L)'
;MTSTPGDLLLRRVLGILLVGLLATVLIGSAVGHLPGPGLLPSVRDTLALFGTNPARATTHGALGCGLLLFGFVLAYYQTRSFYQWVRGVRRLRKRDIWGSCLHLGVLTVLVGALLDSLLGYHGTLLLREGEGAGHVFQSGDRPLSLPFQVRLEKVELKYRQGSDIATTFQARLQLFARGFRLAEVEVGLNDPVGILGWSFIVNDYHEHEVSPGEVAFSLGLTLALEPGRPFLAFGGGMLGLGLLAMLFLRRSRSSWNSELST
;
A
#
# COMPACT_ATOMS: atom_id res chain seq x y z
N MET A 1 -42.64 -15.04 25.72
CA MET A 1 -42.24 -14.03 24.71
C MET A 1 -40.90 -14.44 24.11
N THR A 2 -40.92 -15.02 22.91
CA THR A 2 -39.73 -15.54 22.22
C THR A 2 -39.06 -14.42 21.42
N SER A 3 -37.91 -13.94 21.88
CA SER A 3 -37.11 -12.94 21.13
C SER A 3 -36.71 -13.51 19.78
N THR A 4 -36.87 -12.72 18.71
CA THR A 4 -36.51 -13.17 17.35
C THR A 4 -34.98 -13.30 17.22
N PRO A 5 -34.46 -14.13 16.31
CA PRO A 5 -33.01 -14.29 16.11
C PRO A 5 -32.28 -12.97 15.79
N GLY A 6 -32.97 -12.01 15.18
CA GLY A 6 -32.46 -10.66 14.91
C GLY A 6 -32.23 -9.83 16.17
N ASP A 7 -33.14 -9.94 17.15
CA ASP A 7 -33.01 -9.25 18.44
C ASP A 7 -31.82 -9.75 19.24
N LEU A 8 -31.52 -11.04 19.16
CA LEU A 8 -30.37 -11.63 19.85
C LEU A 8 -29.04 -11.14 19.26
N LEU A 9 -28.97 -10.95 17.95
CA LEU A 9 -27.77 -10.49 17.26
C LEU A 9 -27.54 -9.00 17.48
N LEU A 10 -28.62 -8.20 17.43
CA LEU A 10 -28.59 -6.78 17.78
C LEU A 10 -28.18 -6.56 19.24
N ARG A 11 -28.73 -7.35 20.18
CA ARG A 11 -28.34 -7.31 21.60
C ARG A 11 -26.90 -7.70 21.84
N ARG A 12 -26.35 -8.65 21.07
CA ARG A 12 -24.92 -9.04 21.17
C ARG A 12 -24.00 -7.97 20.61
N VAL A 13 -24.35 -7.35 19.47
CA VAL A 13 -23.57 -6.25 18.89
C VAL A 13 -23.63 -5.02 19.80
N LEU A 14 -24.81 -4.64 20.29
CA LEU A 14 -24.97 -3.56 21.26
C LEU A 14 -24.24 -3.86 22.57
N GLY A 15 -24.26 -5.10 23.05
CA GLY A 15 -23.52 -5.51 24.24
C GLY A 15 -22.00 -5.37 24.07
N ILE A 16 -21.45 -5.77 22.93
CA ILE A 16 -20.01 -5.62 22.64
C ILE A 16 -19.63 -4.15 22.48
N LEU A 17 -20.45 -3.35 21.79
CA LEU A 17 -20.23 -1.91 21.66
C LEU A 17 -20.33 -1.19 23.01
N LEU A 18 -21.28 -1.60 23.86
CA LEU A 18 -21.45 -1.04 25.21
C LEU A 18 -20.27 -1.41 26.11
N VAL A 19 -19.78 -2.65 26.05
CA VAL A 19 -18.57 -3.09 26.79
C VAL A 19 -17.32 -2.37 26.29
N GLY A 20 -17.20 -2.17 24.97
CA GLY A 20 -16.12 -1.37 24.39
C GLY A 20 -16.18 0.10 24.81
N LEU A 21 -17.37 0.70 24.81
CA LEU A 21 -17.60 2.07 25.27
C LEU A 21 -17.31 2.21 26.77
N LEU A 22 -17.80 1.27 27.60
CA LEU A 22 -17.54 1.22 29.04
C LEU A 22 -16.06 1.03 29.34
N ALA A 23 -15.35 0.17 28.61
CA ALA A 23 -13.91 0.02 28.75
C ALA A 23 -13.16 1.31 28.36
N THR A 24 -13.60 1.99 27.29
CA THR A 24 -13.01 3.26 26.87
C THR A 24 -13.27 4.38 27.89
N VAL A 25 -14.47 4.43 28.47
CA VAL A 25 -14.84 5.38 29.54
C VAL A 25 -14.13 5.04 30.85
N LEU A 26 -13.99 3.76 31.21
CA LEU A 26 -13.27 3.33 32.41
C LEU A 26 -11.76 3.57 32.29
N ILE A 27 -11.16 3.37 31.12
CA ILE A 27 -9.75 3.70 30.85
C ILE A 27 -9.57 5.22 30.82
N GLY A 28 -10.48 5.95 30.16
CA GLY A 28 -10.48 7.42 30.15
C GLY A 28 -10.70 8.03 31.54
N SER A 29 -11.50 7.38 32.39
CA SER A 29 -11.78 7.79 33.76
C SER A 29 -10.69 7.34 34.74
N ALA A 30 -10.05 6.19 34.54
CA ALA A 30 -8.83 5.80 35.26
C ALA A 30 -7.64 6.74 34.96
N VAL A 31 -7.61 7.31 33.76
CA VAL A 31 -6.66 8.38 33.37
C VAL A 31 -7.13 9.77 33.84
N GLY A 32 -8.44 10.00 33.97
CA GLY A 32 -9.05 11.27 34.37
C GLY A 32 -9.30 11.45 35.88
N HIS A 33 -9.24 10.39 36.69
CA HIS A 33 -9.35 10.41 38.15
C HIS A 33 -8.01 10.18 38.84
N LEU A 34 -6.96 10.84 38.35
CA LEU A 34 -5.91 11.30 39.24
C LEU A 34 -6.39 12.62 39.85
N PRO A 35 -6.83 12.67 41.11
CA PRO A 35 -6.98 13.95 41.81
C PRO A 35 -5.59 14.59 41.86
N GLY A 36 -5.44 15.81 41.33
CA GLY A 36 -4.19 16.56 41.47
C GLY A 36 -3.92 16.90 42.94
N PRO A 37 -2.68 17.32 43.31
CA PRO A 37 -1.48 17.52 42.51
C PRO A 37 -0.34 16.58 42.92
N GLY A 38 0.33 15.94 41.96
CA GLY A 38 1.52 15.15 42.26
C GLY A 38 1.85 14.11 41.20
N LEU A 39 2.08 14.53 39.95
CA LEU A 39 2.89 13.70 39.07
C LEU A 39 4.26 13.54 39.74
N LEU A 40 4.69 12.30 39.96
CA LEU A 40 6.06 12.00 40.40
C LEU A 40 7.03 12.76 39.47
N PRO A 41 8.02 13.48 40.02
CA PRO A 41 8.94 14.33 39.24
C PRO A 41 9.54 13.59 38.04
N SER A 42 9.81 12.29 38.19
CA SER A 42 10.35 11.41 37.14
C SER A 42 9.49 11.35 35.87
N VAL A 43 8.16 11.37 35.97
CA VAL A 43 7.27 11.28 34.80
C VAL A 43 7.14 12.64 34.10
N ARG A 44 7.13 13.72 34.88
CA ARG A 44 7.08 15.10 34.36
C ARG A 44 8.35 15.44 33.58
N ASP A 45 9.50 15.03 34.09
CA ASP A 45 10.81 15.29 33.47
C ASP A 45 11.01 14.44 32.22
N THR A 46 10.52 13.19 32.22
CA THR A 46 10.58 12.31 31.04
C THR A 46 9.68 12.82 29.90
N LEU A 47 8.49 13.36 30.21
CA LEU A 47 7.59 13.92 29.19
C LEU A 47 8.06 15.30 28.69
N ALA A 48 8.76 16.08 29.51
CA ALA A 48 9.39 17.33 29.10
C ALA A 48 10.57 17.12 28.13
N LEU A 49 11.32 16.02 28.29
CA LEU A 49 12.39 15.60 27.37
C LEU A 49 11.91 15.35 25.93
N PHE A 50 10.64 15.00 25.73
CA PHE A 50 10.06 14.76 24.40
C PHE A 50 9.18 15.90 23.88
N GLY A 51 9.11 17.04 24.58
CA GLY A 51 8.41 18.25 24.09
C GLY A 51 6.89 18.13 23.89
N THR A 52 6.25 17.06 24.39
CA THR A 52 4.82 16.82 24.15
C THR A 52 3.94 17.39 25.27
N ASN A 53 3.04 18.30 24.91
CA ASN A 53 2.02 18.86 25.80
C ASN A 53 1.06 17.74 26.29
N PRO A 54 0.82 17.57 27.60
CA PRO A 54 0.06 16.43 28.17
C PRO A 54 -1.37 16.29 27.63
N ALA A 55 -2.00 17.39 27.20
CA ALA A 55 -3.33 17.36 26.57
C ALA A 55 -3.35 16.76 25.14
N ARG A 56 -2.20 16.73 24.45
CA ARG A 56 -2.04 16.07 23.14
C ARG A 56 -1.71 14.58 23.29
N ALA A 57 -1.05 14.18 24.36
CA ALA A 57 -0.73 12.78 24.62
C ALA A 57 -1.98 11.91 24.86
N THR A 58 -3.01 12.46 25.50
CA THR A 58 -4.28 11.77 25.78
C THR A 58 -5.14 11.54 24.53
N THR A 59 -5.15 12.49 23.58
CA THR A 59 -5.89 12.34 22.31
C THR A 59 -5.21 11.36 21.37
N HIS A 60 -3.87 11.34 21.29
CA HIS A 60 -3.14 10.32 20.53
C HIS A 60 -3.29 8.91 21.14
N GLY A 61 -3.36 8.79 22.47
CA GLY A 61 -3.64 7.52 23.15
C GLY A 61 -5.05 6.97 22.88
N ALA A 62 -6.08 7.82 22.91
CA ALA A 62 -7.46 7.42 22.64
C ALA A 62 -7.67 6.97 21.17
N LEU A 63 -7.06 7.68 20.21
CA LEU A 63 -7.08 7.28 18.80
C LEU A 63 -6.33 5.96 18.56
N GLY A 64 -5.20 5.75 19.23
CA GLY A 64 -4.45 4.49 19.19
C GLY A 64 -5.26 3.31 19.74
N CYS A 65 -5.93 3.48 20.88
CA CYS A 65 -6.80 2.45 21.46
C CYS A 65 -8.02 2.15 20.57
N GLY A 66 -8.61 3.17 19.94
CA GLY A 66 -9.71 2.99 18.98
C GLY A 66 -9.29 2.18 17.75
N LEU A 67 -8.10 2.45 17.20
CA LEU A 67 -7.54 1.71 16.07
C LEU A 67 -7.20 0.24 16.44
N LEU A 68 -6.67 0.00 17.65
CA LEU A 68 -6.39 -1.35 18.13
C LEU A 68 -7.67 -2.17 18.35
N LEU A 69 -8.70 -1.58 18.96
CA LEU A 69 -10.00 -2.23 19.13
C LEU A 69 -10.67 -2.51 17.79
N PHE A 70 -10.61 -1.57 16.84
CA PHE A 70 -11.11 -1.77 15.49
C PHE A 70 -10.36 -2.89 14.76
N GLY A 71 -9.03 -2.93 14.89
CA GLY A 71 -8.18 -4.01 14.37
C GLY A 71 -8.53 -5.37 15.00
N PHE A 72 -8.77 -5.42 16.30
CA PHE A 72 -9.17 -6.65 17.01
C PHE A 72 -10.56 -7.15 16.58
N VAL A 73 -11.52 -6.23 16.40
CA VAL A 73 -12.86 -6.56 15.91
C VAL A 73 -12.78 -7.09 14.47
N LEU A 74 -12.03 -6.43 13.59
CA LEU A 74 -11.76 -6.92 12.24
C LEU A 74 -11.15 -8.33 12.31
N ALA A 75 -10.06 -8.51 13.04
CA ALA A 75 -9.40 -9.81 13.21
C ALA A 75 -10.37 -10.87 13.72
N TYR A 76 -11.19 -10.61 14.74
CA TYR A 76 -12.19 -11.54 15.24
C TYR A 76 -13.23 -11.93 14.16
N TYR A 77 -13.74 -10.97 13.38
CA TYR A 77 -14.66 -11.26 12.28
C TYR A 77 -13.96 -12.03 11.14
N GLN A 78 -12.70 -11.72 10.84
CA GLN A 78 -11.91 -12.47 9.86
C GLN A 78 -11.66 -13.91 10.34
N THR A 79 -11.24 -14.11 11.59
CA THR A 79 -10.98 -15.43 12.18
C THR A 79 -12.25 -16.25 12.29
N ARG A 80 -13.39 -15.65 12.66
CA ARG A 80 -14.68 -16.34 12.71
C ARG A 80 -15.17 -16.77 11.33
N SER A 81 -14.96 -15.92 10.31
CA SER A 81 -15.31 -16.24 8.92
C SER A 81 -14.40 -17.33 8.36
N PHE A 82 -13.10 -17.25 8.65
CA PHE A 82 -12.11 -18.28 8.32
C PHE A 82 -12.38 -19.61 9.01
N TYR A 83 -12.73 -19.59 10.30
CA TYR A 83 -13.03 -20.80 11.07
C TYR A 83 -14.31 -21.50 10.58
N GLN A 84 -15.32 -20.71 10.20
CA GLN A 84 -16.52 -21.24 9.56
C GLN A 84 -16.22 -21.81 8.16
N TRP A 85 -15.27 -21.24 7.43
CA TRP A 85 -14.78 -21.77 6.16
C TRP A 85 -14.05 -23.12 6.34
N VAL A 86 -13.09 -23.22 7.25
CA VAL A 86 -12.35 -24.46 7.56
C VAL A 86 -13.30 -25.60 7.95
N ARG A 87 -14.34 -25.31 8.74
CA ARG A 87 -15.33 -26.32 9.17
C ARG A 87 -16.46 -26.55 8.17
N GLY A 88 -16.62 -25.67 7.17
CA GLY A 88 -17.79 -25.56 6.31
C GLY A 88 -17.62 -26.08 4.88
N VAL A 89 -16.58 -26.89 4.60
CA VAL A 89 -16.22 -27.37 3.24
C VAL A 89 -17.35 -28.17 2.54
N ARG A 90 -18.45 -28.52 3.22
CA ARG A 90 -19.57 -29.28 2.61
C ARG A 90 -20.74 -28.46 2.05
N ARG A 91 -20.87 -27.15 2.32
CA ARG A 91 -21.93 -26.29 1.76
C ARG A 91 -21.48 -24.83 1.61
N LEU A 92 -20.68 -24.54 0.59
CA LEU A 92 -20.29 -23.15 0.27
C LEU A 92 -21.51 -22.39 -0.27
N ARG A 93 -22.05 -21.42 0.48
CA ARG A 93 -23.00 -20.45 -0.10
C ARG A 93 -22.21 -19.43 -0.92
N LYS A 94 -22.80 -18.91 -2.01
CA LYS A 94 -22.16 -17.92 -2.89
C LYS A 94 -21.55 -16.72 -2.14
N ARG A 95 -22.11 -16.32 -0.99
CA ARG A 95 -21.56 -15.24 -0.13
C ARG A 95 -20.24 -15.60 0.56
N ASP A 96 -20.04 -16.86 0.92
CA ASP A 96 -18.84 -17.31 1.64
C ASP A 96 -17.62 -17.36 0.70
N ILE A 97 -17.88 -17.58 -0.59
CA ILE A 97 -16.85 -17.56 -1.65
C ILE A 97 -16.25 -16.16 -1.79
N TRP A 98 -17.07 -15.11 -1.87
CA TRP A 98 -16.57 -13.74 -2.01
C TRP A 98 -15.86 -13.22 -0.75
N GLY A 99 -16.29 -13.66 0.44
CA GLY A 99 -15.54 -13.39 1.68
C GLY A 99 -14.16 -14.05 1.67
N SER A 100 -14.07 -15.27 1.15
CA SER A 100 -12.79 -15.97 1.00
C SER A 100 -11.87 -15.26 -0.01
N CYS A 101 -12.40 -14.72 -1.11
CA CYS A 101 -11.63 -13.92 -2.05
C CYS A 101 -11.00 -12.68 -1.39
N LEU A 102 -11.70 -12.02 -0.46
CA LEU A 102 -11.14 -10.89 0.27
C LEU A 102 -9.98 -11.31 1.18
N HIS A 103 -10.15 -12.38 1.97
CA HIS A 103 -9.09 -12.86 2.87
C HIS A 103 -7.86 -13.36 2.10
N LEU A 104 -8.06 -14.15 1.05
CA LEU A 104 -6.99 -14.61 0.19
C LEU A 104 -6.31 -13.44 -0.53
N GLY A 105 -7.07 -12.41 -0.92
CA GLY A 105 -6.53 -11.17 -1.49
C GLY A 105 -5.58 -10.45 -0.53
N VAL A 106 -5.98 -10.25 0.73
CA VAL A 106 -5.10 -9.65 1.77
C VAL A 106 -3.85 -10.50 1.96
N LEU A 107 -3.99 -11.82 2.10
CA LEU A 107 -2.85 -12.72 2.29
C LEU A 107 -1.87 -12.64 1.11
N THR A 108 -2.40 -12.58 -0.12
CA THR A 108 -1.58 -12.46 -1.34
C THR A 108 -0.81 -11.14 -1.37
N VAL A 109 -1.46 -10.02 -1.01
CA VAL A 109 -0.79 -8.72 -0.91
C VAL A 109 0.35 -8.75 0.13
N LEU A 110 0.11 -9.37 1.29
CA LEU A 110 1.14 -9.52 2.33
C LEU A 110 2.32 -10.37 1.86
N VAL A 111 2.06 -11.47 1.13
CA VAL A 111 3.12 -12.27 0.51
C VAL A 111 3.91 -11.45 -0.49
N GLY A 112 3.24 -10.65 -1.33
CA GLY A 112 3.91 -9.73 -2.26
C GLY A 112 4.84 -8.75 -1.54
N ALA A 113 4.32 -8.04 -0.54
CA ALA A 113 5.10 -7.10 0.25
C ALA A 113 6.29 -7.77 0.98
N LEU A 114 6.13 -9.01 1.44
CA LEU A 114 7.22 -9.79 2.03
C LEU A 114 8.28 -10.20 1.00
N LEU A 115 7.88 -10.57 -0.22
CA LEU A 115 8.82 -10.88 -1.29
C LEU A 115 9.64 -9.65 -1.68
N ASP A 116 9.01 -8.48 -1.79
CA ASP A 116 9.73 -7.23 -2.05
C ASP A 116 10.68 -6.85 -0.91
N SER A 117 10.33 -7.12 0.35
CA SER A 117 11.23 -6.79 1.47
C SER A 117 12.43 -7.73 1.61
N LEU A 118 12.28 -9.00 1.19
CA LEU A 118 13.33 -10.00 1.30
C LEU A 118 14.21 -10.11 0.04
N LEU A 119 13.61 -9.93 -1.14
CA LEU A 119 14.24 -10.18 -2.44
C LEU A 119 14.27 -8.93 -3.33
N GLY A 120 13.50 -7.90 -2.98
CA GLY A 120 13.49 -6.65 -3.71
C GLY A 120 14.82 -5.91 -3.57
N TYR A 121 15.21 -5.24 -4.63
CA TYR A 121 16.45 -4.50 -4.69
C TYR A 121 16.18 -3.13 -5.32
N HIS A 122 16.85 -2.09 -4.84
CA HIS A 122 16.81 -0.76 -5.44
C HIS A 122 18.24 -0.22 -5.57
N GLY A 123 18.54 0.38 -6.72
CA GLY A 123 19.81 1.04 -6.98
C GLY A 123 19.61 2.24 -7.88
N THR A 124 20.48 3.23 -7.72
CA THR A 124 20.51 4.40 -8.59
C THR A 124 21.59 4.23 -9.64
N LEU A 125 21.35 4.85 -10.79
CA LEU A 125 22.30 4.87 -11.88
C LEU A 125 22.25 6.28 -12.51
N LEU A 126 23.39 6.73 -13.01
CA LEU A 126 23.48 7.94 -13.82
C LEU A 126 23.90 7.52 -15.22
N LEU A 127 23.11 7.89 -16.23
CA LEU A 127 23.40 7.63 -17.64
C LEU A 127 23.48 8.92 -18.43
N ARG A 128 24.51 9.06 -19.26
CA ARG A 128 24.56 10.08 -20.30
C ARG A 128 23.96 9.54 -21.60
N GLU A 129 23.46 10.43 -22.44
CA GLU A 129 23.00 10.05 -23.77
C GLU A 129 24.10 9.35 -24.56
N GLY A 130 23.76 8.22 -25.18
CA GLY A 130 24.69 7.32 -25.86
C GLY A 130 25.46 6.37 -24.92
N GLU A 131 25.49 6.63 -23.62
CA GLU A 131 26.17 5.80 -22.63
C GLU A 131 25.30 4.60 -22.22
N GLY A 132 25.94 3.49 -21.82
CA GLY A 132 25.25 2.34 -21.27
C GLY A 132 25.92 1.76 -20.02
N ALA A 133 25.11 1.46 -19.02
CA ALA A 133 25.53 0.95 -17.72
C ALA A 133 25.00 -0.47 -17.50
N GLY A 134 25.88 -1.36 -17.04
CA GLY A 134 25.54 -2.74 -16.65
C GLY A 134 25.53 -2.96 -15.14
N HIS A 135 25.55 -1.88 -14.36
CA HIS A 135 25.54 -1.92 -12.91
C HIS A 135 24.80 -0.72 -12.33
N VAL A 136 24.40 -0.84 -11.08
CA VAL A 136 23.69 0.18 -10.30
C VAL A 136 24.37 0.35 -8.95
N PHE A 137 24.27 1.53 -8.36
CA PHE A 137 24.83 1.82 -7.06
C PHE A 137 23.73 1.76 -6.00
N GLN A 138 23.94 0.92 -4.98
CA GLN A 138 23.12 0.95 -3.76
C GLN A 138 23.72 1.96 -2.77
N SER A 139 22.90 2.54 -1.88
CA SER A 139 23.35 3.43 -0.81
C SER A 139 24.58 2.85 -0.08
N GLY A 140 25.77 3.42 -0.34
CA GLY A 140 27.05 2.90 0.15
C GLY A 140 28.05 2.46 -0.93
N ASP A 141 27.89 2.89 -2.18
CA ASP A 141 28.88 2.80 -3.27
C ASP A 141 29.26 1.40 -3.76
N ARG A 142 28.55 0.35 -3.34
CA ARG A 142 28.77 -0.99 -3.89
C ARG A 142 28.05 -1.12 -5.24
N PRO A 143 28.77 -1.30 -6.36
CA PRO A 143 28.15 -1.54 -7.64
C PRO A 143 27.56 -2.95 -7.66
N LEU A 144 26.26 -3.06 -7.90
CA LEU A 144 25.59 -4.32 -8.20
C LEU A 144 25.48 -4.50 -9.71
N SER A 145 26.03 -5.60 -10.22
CA SER A 145 25.89 -5.96 -11.63
C SER A 145 24.45 -6.33 -11.97
N LEU A 146 23.92 -5.72 -13.02
CA LEU A 146 22.62 -6.05 -13.58
C LEU A 146 22.74 -7.26 -14.52
N PRO A 147 21.66 -8.05 -14.70
CA PRO A 147 21.62 -9.12 -15.70
C PRO A 147 21.51 -8.60 -17.15
N PHE A 148 21.39 -7.29 -17.33
CA PHE A 148 21.32 -6.59 -18.61
C PHE A 148 22.07 -5.25 -18.53
N GLN A 149 22.41 -4.69 -19.69
CA GLN A 149 22.94 -3.34 -19.84
C GLN A 149 21.80 -2.40 -20.25
N VAL A 150 21.69 -1.27 -19.57
CA VAL A 150 20.75 -0.19 -19.91
C VAL A 150 21.52 0.89 -20.65
N ARG A 151 21.06 1.29 -21.83
CA ARG A 151 21.63 2.40 -22.60
C ARG A 151 20.60 3.51 -22.75
N LEU A 152 21.00 4.75 -22.49
CA LEU A 152 20.18 5.91 -22.80
C LEU A 152 20.40 6.29 -24.26
N GLU A 153 19.35 6.20 -25.08
CA GLU A 153 19.45 6.51 -26.49
C GLU A 153 19.24 8.00 -26.74
N LYS A 154 18.11 8.53 -26.28
CA LYS A 154 17.74 9.93 -26.49
C LYS A 154 16.71 10.39 -25.47
N VAL A 155 16.79 11.66 -25.10
CA VAL A 155 15.80 12.38 -24.32
C VAL A 155 15.04 13.34 -25.24
N GLU A 156 13.72 13.30 -25.19
CA GLU A 156 12.80 14.17 -25.91
C GLU A 156 12.08 15.08 -24.90
N LEU A 157 12.37 16.38 -24.98
CA LEU A 157 11.72 17.43 -24.21
C LEU A 157 10.81 18.26 -25.12
N LYS A 158 9.53 18.39 -24.75
CA LYS A 158 8.60 19.30 -25.42
C LYS A 158 8.33 20.51 -24.54
N TYR A 159 8.83 21.67 -24.94
CA TYR A 159 8.59 22.94 -24.25
C TYR A 159 7.25 23.53 -24.65
N ARG A 160 6.65 24.28 -23.72
CA ARG A 160 5.45 25.07 -24.03
C ARG A 160 5.86 26.23 -24.94
N GLN A 161 5.03 26.55 -25.94
CA GLN A 161 5.30 27.69 -26.82
C GLN A 161 5.48 28.98 -26.01
N GLY A 162 6.62 29.64 -26.20
CA GLY A 162 6.96 30.92 -25.54
C GLY A 162 7.38 30.79 -24.07
N SER A 163 7.72 29.60 -23.58
CA SER A 163 8.17 29.39 -22.20
C SER A 163 9.25 28.32 -22.12
N ASP A 164 10.26 28.54 -21.27
CA ASP A 164 11.30 27.56 -20.96
C ASP A 164 10.81 26.41 -20.07
N ILE A 165 9.49 26.29 -19.87
CA ILE A 165 8.88 25.22 -19.09
C ILE A 165 8.62 24.02 -20.00
N ALA A 166 9.33 22.92 -19.73
CA ALA A 166 9.08 21.62 -20.33
C ALA A 166 7.67 21.11 -19.96
N THR A 167 6.88 20.78 -20.96
CA THR A 167 5.50 20.25 -20.83
C THR A 167 5.48 18.72 -20.85
N THR A 168 6.44 18.11 -21.55
CA THR A 168 6.56 16.65 -21.63
C THR A 168 8.04 16.27 -21.64
N PHE A 169 8.37 15.26 -20.83
CA PHE A 169 9.68 14.63 -20.77
C PHE A 169 9.51 13.16 -21.12
N GLN A 170 10.28 12.67 -22.09
CA GLN A 170 10.37 11.25 -22.42
C GLN A 170 11.82 10.89 -22.67
N ALA A 171 12.28 9.77 -22.11
CA ALA A 171 13.60 9.21 -22.39
C ALA A 171 13.45 7.80 -22.96
N ARG A 172 14.17 7.53 -24.06
CA ARG A 172 14.25 6.20 -24.67
C ARG A 172 15.44 5.43 -24.11
N LEU A 173 15.14 4.31 -23.48
CA LEU A 173 16.11 3.36 -22.94
C LEU A 173 16.11 2.08 -23.77
N GLN A 174 17.29 1.58 -24.06
CA GLN A 174 17.47 0.28 -24.70
C GLN A 174 18.10 -0.70 -23.73
N LEU A 175 17.49 -1.88 -23.59
CA LEU A 175 17.98 -2.95 -22.76
C LEU A 175 18.72 -3.97 -23.62
N PHE A 176 19.93 -4.31 -23.22
CA PHE A 176 20.77 -5.29 -23.90
C PHE A 176 21.16 -6.43 -22.95
N ALA A 177 21.14 -7.67 -23.41
CA ALA A 177 21.76 -8.77 -22.69
C ALA A 177 22.55 -9.64 -23.66
N ARG A 178 23.78 -9.99 -23.28
CA ARG A 178 24.68 -10.83 -24.09
C ARG A 178 24.85 -10.31 -25.53
N GLY A 179 24.83 -8.98 -25.72
CA GLY A 179 24.95 -8.33 -27.03
C GLY A 179 23.65 -8.22 -27.84
N PHE A 180 22.53 -8.79 -27.38
CA PHE A 180 21.24 -8.70 -28.06
C PHE A 180 20.35 -7.66 -27.40
N ARG A 181 19.61 -6.89 -28.22
CA ARG A 181 18.58 -5.95 -27.75
C ARG A 181 17.38 -6.74 -27.23
N LEU A 182 17.12 -6.66 -25.93
CA LEU A 182 16.02 -7.32 -25.25
C LEU A 182 14.71 -6.55 -25.38
N ALA A 183 14.77 -5.23 -25.18
CA ALA A 183 13.61 -4.37 -25.16
C ALA A 183 14.00 -2.91 -25.40
N GLU A 184 12.99 -2.14 -25.80
CA GLU A 184 13.02 -0.68 -25.83
C GLU A 184 11.96 -0.18 -24.86
N VAL A 185 12.31 0.85 -24.08
CA VAL A 185 11.47 1.36 -23.00
C VAL A 185 11.46 2.87 -23.10
N GLU A 186 10.26 3.46 -23.20
CA GLU A 186 10.07 4.90 -23.05
C GLU A 186 9.71 5.17 -21.59
N VAL A 187 10.53 5.97 -20.89
CA VAL A 187 10.29 6.35 -19.49
C VAL A 187 10.00 7.84 -19.39
N GLY A 188 9.01 8.19 -18.56
CA GLY A 188 8.60 9.57 -18.30
C GLY A 188 8.84 9.99 -16.86
N LEU A 189 8.77 11.30 -16.61
CA LEU A 189 8.75 11.83 -15.24
C LEU A 189 7.50 11.35 -14.52
N ASN A 190 7.66 10.81 -13.32
CA ASN A 190 6.59 10.24 -12.49
C ASN A 190 5.79 9.12 -13.17
N ASP A 191 6.31 8.52 -14.25
CA ASP A 191 5.68 7.41 -14.95
C ASP A 191 6.62 6.18 -14.91
N PRO A 192 6.59 5.42 -13.80
CA PRO A 192 7.48 4.29 -13.60
C PRO A 192 7.11 3.14 -14.53
N VAL A 193 8.05 2.69 -15.35
CA VAL A 193 7.81 1.61 -16.31
C VAL A 193 8.41 0.31 -15.80
N GLY A 194 7.62 -0.76 -15.80
CA GLY A 194 8.01 -2.07 -15.33
C GLY A 194 8.29 -3.04 -16.48
N ILE A 195 9.54 -3.50 -16.63
CA ILE A 195 9.95 -4.49 -17.65
C ILE A 195 10.85 -5.56 -17.01
N LEU A 196 10.60 -6.83 -17.35
CA LEU A 196 11.38 -7.98 -16.85
C LEU A 196 11.48 -8.06 -15.31
N GLY A 197 10.46 -7.56 -14.59
CA GLY A 197 10.44 -7.49 -13.13
C GLY A 197 11.16 -6.27 -12.53
N TRP A 198 11.75 -5.41 -13.37
CA TRP A 198 12.42 -4.18 -12.98
C TRP A 198 11.56 -2.95 -13.27
N SER A 199 11.46 -2.06 -12.28
CA SER A 199 10.85 -0.75 -12.40
C SER A 199 11.92 0.31 -12.67
N PHE A 200 11.72 1.08 -13.74
CA PHE A 200 12.57 2.19 -14.15
C PHE A 200 11.88 3.49 -13.73
N ILE A 201 12.53 4.24 -12.85
CA ILE A 201 11.97 5.47 -12.28
C ILE A 201 12.94 6.61 -12.58
N VAL A 202 12.47 7.67 -13.21
CA VAL A 202 13.26 8.88 -13.45
C VAL A 202 13.26 9.73 -12.19
N ASN A 203 14.44 10.00 -11.63
CA ASN A 203 14.58 10.88 -10.47
C ASN A 203 14.85 12.31 -10.90
N ASP A 204 15.82 12.49 -11.80
CA ASP A 204 16.34 13.78 -12.23
C ASP A 204 16.95 13.70 -13.63
N TYR A 205 17.06 14.85 -14.28
CA TYR A 205 17.73 14.99 -15.56
C TYR A 205 18.53 16.29 -15.60
N HIS A 206 19.64 16.27 -16.31
CA HIS A 206 20.54 17.41 -16.46
C HIS A 206 20.91 17.62 -17.92
N GLU A 207 20.70 18.83 -18.41
CA GLU A 207 21.15 19.29 -19.72
C GLU A 207 22.60 19.81 -19.60
N HIS A 208 23.47 19.43 -20.54
CA HIS A 208 24.85 19.89 -20.57
C HIS A 208 25.34 20.04 -22.02
N GLU A 209 26.17 21.05 -22.26
CA GLU A 209 26.77 21.30 -23.56
C GLU A 209 28.01 20.40 -23.75
N VAL A 210 28.02 19.61 -24.83
CA VAL A 210 29.12 18.69 -25.16
C VAL A 210 30.08 19.31 -26.18
N SER A 211 29.55 20.14 -27.08
CA SER A 211 30.30 20.92 -28.06
C SER A 211 29.53 22.20 -28.39
N PRO A 212 30.16 23.23 -28.99
CA PRO A 212 29.49 24.50 -29.26
C PRO A 212 28.19 24.32 -30.05
N GLY A 213 27.06 24.54 -29.38
CA GLY A 213 25.72 24.35 -29.96
C GLY A 213 25.21 22.89 -30.00
N GLU A 214 25.94 21.94 -29.42
CA GLU A 214 25.53 20.55 -29.24
C GLU A 214 25.26 20.27 -27.76
N VAL A 215 24.00 19.93 -27.47
CA VAL A 215 23.49 19.68 -26.13
C VAL A 215 23.23 18.18 -25.96
N ALA A 216 23.63 17.64 -24.82
CA ALA A 216 23.29 16.28 -24.40
C ALA A 216 22.63 16.25 -23.03
N PHE A 217 21.95 15.15 -22.75
CA PHE A 217 21.27 14.92 -21.48
C PHE A 217 21.96 13.85 -20.63
N SER A 218 21.95 14.07 -19.31
CA SER A 218 22.24 13.06 -18.30
C SER A 218 20.96 12.75 -17.54
N LEU A 219 20.73 11.49 -17.24
CA LEU A 219 19.52 10.98 -16.61
C LEU A 219 19.88 10.16 -15.37
N GLY A 220 19.37 10.57 -14.21
CA GLY A 220 19.44 9.76 -13.01
C GLY A 220 18.21 8.88 -12.89
N LEU A 221 18.43 7.57 -12.88
CA LEU A 221 17.37 6.57 -12.80
C LEU A 221 17.50 5.77 -11.51
N THR A 222 16.36 5.49 -10.88
CA THR A 222 16.24 4.41 -9.90
C THR A 222 15.75 3.16 -10.61
N LEU A 223 16.49 2.07 -10.47
CA LEU A 223 16.11 0.73 -10.89
C LEU A 223 15.70 -0.06 -9.66
N ALA A 224 14.49 -0.61 -9.67
CA ALA A 224 13.98 -1.44 -8.58
C ALA A 224 13.51 -2.80 -9.09
N LEU A 225 14.04 -3.89 -8.54
CA LEU A 225 13.51 -5.24 -8.76
C LEU A 225 12.37 -5.48 -7.76
N GLU A 226 11.17 -5.74 -8.28
CA GLU A 226 9.95 -5.85 -7.47
C GLU A 226 9.28 -7.23 -7.66
N PRO A 227 9.84 -8.32 -7.10
CA PRO A 227 9.30 -9.67 -7.27
C PRO A 227 7.90 -9.86 -6.66
N GLY A 228 7.52 -9.01 -5.71
CA GLY A 228 6.22 -8.96 -5.05
C GLY A 228 5.13 -8.26 -5.85
N ARG A 229 5.48 -7.39 -6.81
CA ARG A 229 4.54 -6.64 -7.66
C ARG A 229 3.42 -7.49 -8.30
N PRO A 230 3.66 -8.68 -8.89
CA PRO A 230 2.58 -9.51 -9.42
C PRO A 230 1.59 -9.97 -8.33
N PHE A 231 2.07 -10.28 -7.13
CA PHE A 231 1.22 -10.67 -6.00
C PHE A 231 0.41 -9.49 -5.47
N LEU A 232 1.00 -8.30 -5.41
CA LEU A 232 0.30 -7.07 -5.05
C LEU A 232 -0.85 -6.79 -6.04
N ALA A 233 -0.57 -6.88 -7.35
CA ALA A 233 -1.57 -6.68 -8.40
C ALA A 233 -2.68 -7.73 -8.36
N PHE A 234 -2.32 -9.01 -8.24
CA PHE A 234 -3.28 -10.11 -8.17
C PHE A 234 -4.14 -10.03 -6.92
N GLY A 235 -3.53 -9.83 -5.75
CA GLY A 235 -4.22 -9.69 -4.47
C GLY A 235 -5.13 -8.46 -4.44
N GLY A 236 -4.66 -7.32 -4.96
CA GLY A 236 -5.47 -6.12 -5.15
C GLY A 236 -6.69 -6.36 -6.05
N GLY A 237 -6.52 -7.10 -7.15
CA GLY A 237 -7.60 -7.52 -8.02
C GLY A 237 -8.64 -8.40 -7.31
N MET A 238 -8.18 -9.38 -6.51
CA MET A 238 -9.06 -10.23 -5.70
C MET A 238 -9.87 -9.41 -4.68
N LEU A 239 -9.23 -8.42 -4.03
CA LEU A 239 -9.88 -7.51 -3.10
C LEU A 239 -10.95 -6.67 -3.80
N GLY A 240 -10.62 -6.08 -4.94
CA GLY A 240 -11.55 -5.27 -5.73
C GLY A 240 -12.76 -6.09 -6.20
N LEU A 241 -12.53 -7.27 -6.79
CA LEU A 241 -13.60 -8.16 -7.25
C LEU A 241 -14.46 -8.69 -6.10
N GLY A 242 -13.83 -9.11 -4.98
CA GLY A 242 -14.56 -9.57 -3.80
C GLY A 242 -15.46 -8.47 -3.23
N LEU A 243 -14.97 -7.23 -3.16
CA LEU A 243 -15.74 -6.09 -2.70
C LEU A 243 -16.92 -5.77 -3.65
N LEU A 244 -16.66 -5.68 -4.94
CA LEU A 244 -17.70 -5.44 -5.95
C LEU A 244 -18.80 -6.50 -5.88
N ALA A 245 -18.42 -7.78 -5.85
CA ALA A 245 -19.39 -8.88 -5.78
C ALA A 245 -20.26 -8.79 -4.52
N MET A 246 -19.69 -8.43 -3.37
CA MET A 246 -20.47 -8.24 -2.14
C MET A 246 -21.48 -7.09 -2.24
N LEU A 247 -21.13 -5.99 -2.90
CA LEU A 247 -22.02 -4.85 -3.11
C LEU A 247 -23.20 -5.22 -4.02
N PHE A 248 -22.96 -5.91 -5.12
CA PHE A 248 -24.01 -6.27 -6.09
C PHE A 248 -24.89 -7.43 -5.61
N LEU A 249 -24.32 -8.43 -4.92
CA LEU A 249 -25.09 -9.56 -4.38
C LEU A 249 -25.97 -9.18 -3.17
N ARG A 250 -25.77 -8.00 -2.58
CA ARG A 250 -26.65 -7.45 -1.53
C ARG A 250 -28.00 -6.99 -2.08
N ARG A 251 -28.14 -6.72 -3.39
CA ARG A 251 -29.36 -6.18 -4.02
C ARG A 251 -30.40 -7.24 -4.41
N SER A 252 -30.05 -8.53 -4.44
CA SER A 252 -30.93 -9.62 -4.89
C SER A 252 -31.87 -10.15 -3.79
N ARG A 253 -32.56 -9.28 -3.05
CA ARG A 253 -33.52 -9.70 -2.02
C ARG A 253 -34.71 -8.74 -1.85
N SER A 254 -35.22 -8.20 -2.94
CA SER A 254 -36.35 -7.25 -2.98
C SER A 254 -37.40 -7.65 -4.03
N SER A 255 -37.97 -8.85 -3.95
CA SER A 255 -39.15 -9.20 -4.78
C SER A 255 -40.09 -10.25 -4.18
N TRP A 256 -40.08 -10.50 -2.88
CA TRP A 256 -40.89 -11.57 -2.26
C TRP A 256 -42.07 -11.07 -1.39
N ASN A 257 -42.47 -9.81 -1.49
CA ASN A 257 -43.60 -9.26 -0.73
C ASN A 257 -44.85 -8.95 -1.57
N SER A 258 -44.91 -9.35 -2.84
CA SER A 258 -46.09 -9.12 -3.70
C SER A 258 -47.07 -10.30 -3.77
N GLU A 259 -46.87 -11.38 -3.01
CA GLU A 259 -47.72 -12.59 -3.06
C GLU A 259 -48.59 -12.80 -1.80
N LEU A 260 -48.71 -11.81 -0.90
CA LEU A 260 -49.57 -11.91 0.30
C LEU A 260 -50.80 -11.00 0.25
N SER A 261 -51.22 -10.57 -0.95
CA SER A 261 -52.42 -9.76 -1.15
C SER A 261 -53.28 -10.30 -2.28
N THR A 262 -53.82 -11.51 -2.11
CA THR A 262 -55.06 -12.00 -2.74
C THR A 262 -55.69 -13.05 -1.85
#